data_AF-A0A5J9V027-F1
#
_entry.id   AF-A0A5J9V027-F1
#
_cell.length_a   1.000
_cell.length_b   1.000
_cell.length_c   1.000
_cell.angle_alpha   90.00
_cell.angle_beta   90.00
_cell.angle_gamma   90.00
#
_symmetry.space_group_name_H-M   'P 1'
#
loop_
_entity.id
_entity.type
_entity.pdbx_description
1 polymer ?
#
loop_
_entity_poly.entity_id
_entity_poly.type
_entity_poly.pdbx_seq_one_letter_code
_entity_poly.pdbx_strand_id
1 'polypeptide(L)'
;MEYTSRHTDGKRINTRSARRPCFLPGRIEGYGTKLQRDIDGKKTWNDFFFHVVAPPAMLDHGVWPDSPTGYRAANEEYCGHMMRLTRALFEHLSLGLGLEKGAMAEAFGGDELVFLQKINFYPPCPQPELTLGVAPHTDMSTLTVLVPNEVQGLQVFRDGHWYDVKHVPDALIVHIGDQIEASMNELEPN
;
A
#
# COMPACT_ATOMS: atom_id res chain seq x y z
N MET A 1 -9.83 2.45 -8.88
CA MET A 1 -10.80 2.81 -7.81
C MET A 1 -10.14 3.76 -6.81
N GLU A 2 -10.75 4.92 -6.51
CA GLU A 2 -10.18 5.91 -5.59
C GLU A 2 -10.46 5.56 -4.10
N TYR A 3 -9.48 5.76 -3.22
CA TYR A 3 -9.62 5.52 -1.79
C TYR A 3 -8.87 6.55 -0.92
N THR A 4 -9.25 6.66 0.35
CA THR A 4 -8.63 7.55 1.35
C THR A 4 -8.59 6.87 2.72
N SER A 5 -7.84 7.44 3.66
CA SER A 5 -7.88 7.06 5.08
C SER A 5 -8.26 8.29 5.91
N ARG A 6 -9.34 8.22 6.69
CA ARG A 6 -9.68 9.23 7.70
C ARG A 6 -9.07 8.89 9.06
N HIS A 7 -8.96 9.91 9.90
CA HIS A 7 -8.74 9.70 11.33
C HIS A 7 -10.07 9.40 12.02
N THR A 8 -10.04 8.43 12.92
CA THR A 8 -11.12 8.16 13.87
C THR A 8 -10.77 8.74 15.25
N ASP A 9 -11.80 9.01 16.06
CA ASP A 9 -11.70 9.68 17.35
C ASP A 9 -11.04 8.73 18.39
N GLY A 10 -9.71 8.73 18.42
CA GLY A 10 -8.89 7.81 19.21
C GLY A 10 -8.16 8.48 20.38
N LYS A 11 -8.30 7.92 21.59
CA LYS A 11 -7.63 8.38 22.82
C LYS A 11 -6.11 8.56 22.61
N ARG A 12 -5.57 9.66 23.15
CA ARG A 12 -4.13 10.01 23.09
C ARG A 12 -3.26 8.86 23.60
N ILE A 13 -2.51 8.22 22.71
CA ILE A 13 -1.36 7.39 23.07
C ILE A 13 -0.11 8.26 22.88
N ASN A 14 0.65 8.43 23.96
CA ASN A 14 1.87 9.23 23.96
C ASN A 14 3.04 8.39 23.40
N THR A 15 3.41 8.60 22.14
CA THR A 15 4.58 7.96 21.51
C THR A 15 5.71 8.98 21.33
N ARG A 16 6.49 9.21 22.40
CA ARG A 16 7.79 9.90 22.32
C ARG A 16 8.86 8.98 21.74
N SER A 17 8.87 8.79 20.42
CA SER A 17 10.11 8.46 19.67
C SER A 17 9.93 8.62 18.16
N ALA A 18 9.57 9.81 17.68
CA ALA A 18 9.69 10.11 16.25
C ALA A 18 11.18 10.30 15.90
N ARG A 19 11.78 9.34 15.19
CA ARG A 19 13.11 9.53 14.56
C ARG A 19 12.97 10.51 13.40
N ARG A 20 14.07 11.21 13.06
CA ARG A 20 14.12 12.18 11.96
C ARG A 20 13.83 11.48 10.63
N PRO A 21 13.15 12.14 9.67
CA PRO A 21 13.02 11.64 8.30
C PRO A 21 14.41 11.32 7.74
N CYS A 22 14.56 10.13 7.16
CA CYS A 22 15.82 9.64 6.61
C CYS A 22 15.63 9.31 5.14
N PHE A 23 15.37 10.34 4.34
CA PHE A 23 15.51 10.24 2.89
C PHE A 23 16.88 10.82 2.53
N LEU A 24 17.76 10.00 1.98
CA LEU A 24 18.93 10.52 1.27
C LEU A 24 18.44 11.11 -0.07
N PRO A 25 19.03 12.22 -0.55
CA PRO A 25 18.66 12.78 -1.85
C PRO A 25 18.72 11.72 -2.96
N GLY A 26 17.62 11.54 -3.70
CA GLY A 26 17.52 10.55 -4.78
C GLY A 26 17.09 9.13 -4.37
N ARG A 27 16.83 8.87 -3.08
CA ARG A 27 16.28 7.58 -2.61
C ARG A 27 14.79 7.68 -2.29
N ILE A 28 14.00 6.79 -2.87
CA ILE A 28 12.54 6.68 -2.66
C ILE A 28 12.18 5.83 -1.44
N GLU A 29 13.13 5.03 -0.94
CA GLU A 29 12.94 4.13 0.20
C GLU A 29 13.35 4.79 1.52
N GLY A 30 12.70 4.40 2.61
CA GLY A 30 13.01 4.84 3.96
C GLY A 30 11.79 5.32 4.75
N TYR A 31 12.08 5.95 5.88
CA TYR A 31 11.08 6.53 6.78
C TYR A 31 10.75 7.96 6.37
N GLY A 32 9.47 8.21 6.12
CA GLY A 32 8.88 9.52 5.86
C GLY A 32 7.93 9.96 6.95
N THR A 33 7.97 11.25 7.29
CA THR A 33 7.07 11.89 8.26
C THR A 33 6.64 13.26 7.78
N LYS A 34 5.46 13.69 8.24
CA LYS A 34 4.95 15.08 8.32
C LYS A 34 5.86 16.18 7.76
N LEU A 35 5.79 16.40 6.45
CA LEU A 35 5.85 17.68 5.70
C LEU A 35 6.11 17.47 4.20
N GLN A 36 6.06 16.25 3.68
CA GLN A 36 6.01 16.07 2.24
C GLN A 36 4.58 16.40 1.78
N ARG A 37 4.49 17.40 0.91
CA ARG A 37 3.38 17.52 -0.02
C ARG A 37 3.23 16.15 -0.69
N ASP A 38 2.02 15.61 -0.78
CA ASP A 38 1.79 14.59 -1.82
C ASP A 38 2.13 15.19 -3.20
N ILE A 39 2.06 14.38 -4.26
CA ILE A 39 2.34 14.84 -5.62
C ILE A 39 1.51 16.09 -5.97
N ASP A 40 0.35 16.30 -5.32
CA ASP A 40 -0.59 17.40 -5.50
C ASP A 40 -0.46 18.56 -4.48
N GLY A 41 0.51 18.54 -3.58
CA GLY A 41 0.68 19.63 -2.62
C GLY A 41 -0.09 19.50 -1.30
N LYS A 42 -0.81 18.40 -1.04
CA LYS A 42 -1.69 18.25 0.13
C LYS A 42 -0.93 17.73 1.35
N LYS A 43 -1.32 18.20 2.55
CA LYS A 43 -0.75 17.76 3.83
C LYS A 43 -1.49 16.53 4.32
N THR A 44 -0.82 15.39 4.38
CA THR A 44 -1.34 14.16 4.99
C THR A 44 -0.89 14.03 6.45
N TRP A 45 -1.72 13.39 7.27
CA TRP A 45 -1.42 13.15 8.68
C TRP A 45 -1.03 11.69 8.92
N ASN A 46 0.07 11.29 8.28
CA ASN A 46 0.65 9.98 8.44
C ASN A 46 2.17 10.03 8.43
N ASP A 47 2.76 9.07 9.11
CA ASP A 47 4.13 8.65 8.90
C ASP A 47 4.10 7.36 8.09
N PHE A 48 5.14 7.08 7.32
CA PHE A 48 5.22 5.85 6.56
C PHE A 48 6.65 5.33 6.45
N PHE A 49 6.79 4.02 6.26
CA PHE A 49 8.02 3.38 5.88
C PHE A 49 7.81 2.68 4.54
N PHE A 50 8.60 3.04 3.54
CA PHE A 50 8.48 2.52 2.18
C PHE A 50 9.78 1.86 1.75
N HIS A 51 9.72 0.66 1.17
CA HIS A 51 10.91 -0.03 0.67
C HIS A 51 10.56 -1.09 -0.36
N VAL A 52 11.57 -1.47 -1.15
CA VAL A 52 11.52 -2.61 -2.06
C VAL A 52 11.62 -3.90 -1.25
N VAL A 53 10.88 -4.93 -1.68
CA VAL A 53 10.93 -6.29 -1.11
C VAL A 53 11.28 -7.36 -2.14
N ALA A 54 11.04 -7.11 -3.42
CA ALA A 54 11.49 -7.95 -4.53
C ALA A 54 11.56 -7.13 -5.82
N PRO A 55 12.34 -7.54 -6.83
CA PRO A 55 13.23 -8.71 -6.86
C PRO A 55 14.50 -8.53 -5.98
N PRO A 56 15.23 -9.62 -5.65
CA PRO A 56 16.44 -9.54 -4.82
C PRO A 56 17.51 -8.58 -5.35
N ALA A 57 17.58 -8.40 -6.67
CA ALA A 57 18.51 -7.48 -7.31
C ALA A 57 18.30 -6.00 -6.92
N MET A 58 17.10 -5.65 -6.44
CA MET A 58 16.73 -4.29 -6.03
C MET A 58 16.70 -4.11 -4.51
N LEU A 59 16.96 -5.15 -3.73
CA LEU A 59 16.88 -5.09 -2.28
C LEU A 59 18.05 -4.31 -1.68
N ASP A 60 17.74 -3.25 -0.93
CA ASP A 60 18.69 -2.60 -0.03
C ASP A 60 18.33 -2.90 1.43
N HIS A 61 18.95 -3.93 1.97
CA HIS A 61 18.80 -4.32 3.37
C HIS A 61 19.27 -3.27 4.37
N GLY A 62 20.10 -2.30 3.97
CA GLY A 62 20.54 -1.19 4.80
C GLY A 62 19.44 -0.15 5.08
N VAL A 63 18.36 -0.16 4.30
CA VAL A 63 17.19 0.70 4.53
C VAL A 63 16.26 0.10 5.59
N TRP A 64 16.24 -1.23 5.70
CA TRP A 64 15.30 -1.94 6.57
C TRP A 64 15.61 -1.71 8.06
N PRO A 65 14.59 -1.56 8.93
CA PRO A 65 14.78 -1.38 10.35
C PRO A 65 15.53 -2.55 11.02
N ASP A 66 16.59 -2.22 11.76
CA ASP A 66 17.26 -3.17 12.68
C ASP A 66 16.51 -3.33 14.01
N SER A 67 15.52 -2.48 14.27
CA SER A 67 14.69 -2.49 15.46
C SER A 67 13.20 -2.44 15.06
N PRO A 68 12.34 -3.29 15.65
CA PRO A 68 12.64 -4.27 16.71
C PRO A 68 13.49 -5.45 16.19
N THR A 69 14.22 -6.10 17.10
CA THR A 69 14.97 -7.32 16.78
C THR A 69 14.03 -8.36 16.16
N GLY A 70 14.42 -8.92 15.02
CA GLY A 70 13.62 -9.87 14.27
C GLY A 70 12.75 -9.26 13.16
N TYR A 71 12.70 -7.92 13.01
CA TYR A 71 11.95 -7.27 11.93
C TYR A 71 12.29 -7.84 10.56
N ARG A 72 13.59 -7.96 10.23
CA ARG A 72 14.05 -8.46 8.93
C ARG A 72 13.51 -9.85 8.60
N ALA A 73 13.68 -10.80 9.52
CA ALA A 73 13.25 -12.18 9.32
C ALA A 73 11.72 -12.28 9.17
N ALA A 74 10.97 -11.57 10.04
CA ALA A 74 9.52 -11.52 9.95
C ALA A 74 9.04 -10.87 8.65
N ASN A 75 9.71 -9.80 8.21
CA ASN A 75 9.40 -9.10 6.98
C ASN A 75 9.66 -9.97 5.75
N GLU A 76 10.78 -10.70 5.71
CA GLU A 76 11.10 -11.66 4.64
C GLU A 76 10.07 -12.78 4.54
N GLU A 77 9.68 -13.37 5.68
CA GLU A 77 8.65 -14.40 5.74
C GLU A 77 7.31 -13.86 5.22
N TYR A 78 6.87 -12.72 5.75
CA TYR A 78 5.65 -12.04 5.32
C TYR A 78 5.65 -11.73 3.82
N CYS A 79 6.73 -11.14 3.30
CA CYS A 79 6.86 -10.83 1.88
C CYS A 79 6.79 -12.09 1.02
N GLY A 80 7.41 -13.20 1.46
CA GLY A 80 7.30 -14.49 0.79
C GLY A 80 5.86 -14.99 0.71
N HIS A 81 5.05 -14.82 1.77
CA HIS A 81 3.62 -15.13 1.74
C HIS A 81 2.84 -14.22 0.78
N MET A 82 3.10 -12.91 0.82
CA MET A 82 2.42 -11.94 -0.05
C MET A 82 2.74 -12.16 -1.53
N MET A 83 3.99 -12.47 -1.88
CA MET A 83 4.38 -12.78 -3.26
C MET A 83 3.65 -14.02 -3.79
N ARG A 84 3.53 -15.08 -2.98
CA ARG A 84 2.77 -16.28 -3.36
C ARG A 84 1.28 -15.97 -3.53
N LEU A 85 0.71 -15.18 -2.63
CA LEU A 85 -0.68 -14.75 -2.72
C LEU A 85 -0.93 -13.92 -3.98
N THR A 86 -0.11 -12.92 -4.28
CA THR A 86 -0.24 -12.09 -5.48
C THR A 86 -0.18 -12.93 -6.76
N ARG A 87 0.74 -13.89 -6.84
CA ARG A 87 0.81 -14.83 -7.98
C ARG A 87 -0.48 -15.64 -8.12
N ALA A 88 -0.99 -16.19 -7.02
CA ALA A 88 -2.27 -16.91 -7.03
C ALA A 88 -3.42 -15.99 -7.48
N LEU A 89 -3.47 -14.74 -7.02
CA LEU A 89 -4.47 -13.77 -7.44
C LEU A 89 -4.39 -13.49 -8.95
N PHE A 90 -3.19 -13.32 -9.51
CA PHE A 90 -3.03 -13.18 -10.97
C PHE A 90 -3.47 -14.41 -11.77
N GLU A 91 -3.21 -15.62 -11.27
CA GLU A 91 -3.75 -16.83 -11.90
C GLU A 91 -5.28 -16.81 -11.95
N HIS A 92 -5.93 -16.48 -10.81
CA HIS A 92 -7.39 -16.43 -10.73
C HIS A 92 -7.99 -15.30 -11.57
N LEU A 93 -7.33 -14.14 -11.62
CA LEU A 93 -7.74 -13.02 -12.47
C LEU A 93 -7.61 -13.39 -13.95
N SER A 94 -6.53 -14.06 -14.35
CA SER A 94 -6.37 -14.54 -15.74
C SER A 94 -7.54 -15.43 -16.14
N LEU A 95 -7.84 -16.44 -15.32
CA LEU A 95 -8.94 -17.37 -15.58
C LEU A 95 -10.31 -16.69 -15.55
N GLY A 96 -10.52 -15.75 -14.60
CA GLY A 96 -11.77 -14.99 -14.49
C GLY A 96 -12.06 -14.10 -15.70
N LEU A 97 -11.02 -13.69 -16.42
CA LEU A 97 -11.10 -12.95 -17.68
C LEU A 97 -11.13 -13.85 -18.92
N GLY A 98 -11.12 -15.17 -18.76
CA GLY A 98 -11.08 -16.13 -19.87
C GLY A 98 -9.73 -16.24 -20.57
N LEU A 99 -8.65 -15.80 -19.91
CA LEU A 99 -7.28 -15.91 -20.41
C LEU A 99 -6.63 -17.23 -19.97
N GLU A 100 -5.52 -17.57 -20.62
CA GLU A 100 -4.67 -18.68 -20.19
C GLU A 100 -4.15 -18.46 -18.77
N LYS A 101 -3.97 -19.58 -18.05
CA LYS A 101 -3.46 -19.54 -16.68
C LYS A 101 -2.06 -18.88 -16.66
N GLY A 102 -1.94 -17.76 -15.95
CA GLY A 102 -0.67 -17.04 -15.80
C GLY A 102 -0.49 -15.85 -16.75
N ALA A 103 -1.42 -15.62 -17.68
CA ALA A 103 -1.34 -14.50 -18.63
C ALA A 103 -1.17 -13.14 -17.94
N MET A 104 -1.88 -12.88 -16.85
CA MET A 104 -1.73 -11.65 -16.06
C MET A 104 -0.33 -11.53 -15.44
N ALA A 105 0.21 -12.63 -14.91
CA ALA A 105 1.54 -12.61 -14.30
C ALA A 105 2.61 -12.28 -15.36
N GLU A 106 2.54 -12.87 -16.55
CA GLU A 106 3.44 -12.58 -17.66
C GLU A 106 3.31 -11.13 -18.15
N ALA A 107 2.09 -10.63 -18.29
CA ALA A 107 1.82 -9.27 -18.75
C ALA A 107 2.40 -8.18 -17.83
N PHE A 108 2.44 -8.43 -16.52
CA PHE A 108 2.88 -7.45 -15.52
C PHE A 108 4.28 -7.74 -14.95
N GLY A 109 5.13 -8.44 -15.71
CA GLY A 109 6.56 -8.56 -15.43
C GLY A 109 7.04 -9.92 -14.94
N GLY A 110 6.14 -10.89 -14.75
CA GLY A 110 6.50 -12.28 -14.43
C GLY A 110 7.40 -12.39 -13.20
N ASP A 111 8.62 -12.91 -13.40
CA ASP A 111 9.62 -13.04 -12.34
C ASP A 111 10.36 -11.72 -12.02
N GLU A 112 10.26 -10.72 -12.89
CA GLU A 112 10.79 -9.37 -12.69
C GLU A 112 9.78 -8.42 -12.02
N LEU A 113 8.63 -8.95 -11.59
CA LEU A 113 7.61 -8.17 -10.89
C LEU A 113 8.20 -7.53 -9.62
N VAL A 114 8.10 -6.21 -9.56
CA VAL A 114 8.61 -5.43 -8.43
C VAL A 114 7.58 -5.42 -7.31
N PHE A 115 7.99 -5.83 -6.12
CA PHE A 115 7.17 -5.74 -4.92
C PHE A 115 7.69 -4.60 -4.05
N LEU A 116 6.77 -3.73 -3.67
CA LEU A 116 7.01 -2.56 -2.83
C LEU A 116 6.14 -2.71 -1.58
N GLN A 117 6.71 -2.44 -0.41
CA GLN A 117 5.99 -2.45 0.85
C GLN A 117 5.91 -1.05 1.42
N LYS A 118 4.69 -0.66 1.80
CA LYS A 118 4.41 0.61 2.49
C LYS A 118 3.72 0.33 3.82
N ILE A 119 4.42 0.59 4.91
CA ILE A 119 3.86 0.54 6.27
C ILE A 119 3.37 1.95 6.61
N ASN A 120 2.07 2.12 6.81
CA ASN A 120 1.48 3.41 7.18
C ASN A 120 1.20 3.47 8.68
N PHE A 121 1.59 4.56 9.32
CA PHE A 121 1.27 4.87 10.70
C PHE A 121 0.46 6.16 10.78
N TYR A 122 -0.76 6.05 11.30
CA TYR A 122 -1.69 7.18 11.43
C TYR A 122 -1.79 7.58 12.92
N PRO A 123 -0.98 8.55 13.39
CA PRO A 123 -1.05 8.97 14.78
C PRO A 123 -2.41 9.62 15.09
N PRO A 124 -2.90 9.56 16.34
CA PRO A 124 -4.11 10.26 16.76
C PRO A 124 -4.07 11.74 16.34
N CYS A 125 -5.16 12.22 15.78
CA CYS A 125 -5.29 13.60 15.32
C CYS A 125 -6.22 14.38 16.25
N PRO A 126 -5.83 15.57 16.76
CA PRO A 126 -6.69 16.37 17.63
C PRO A 126 -7.88 17.00 16.91
N GLN A 127 -7.84 17.10 15.58
CA GLN A 127 -8.88 17.68 14.72
C GLN A 127 -9.08 16.79 13.48
N PRO A 128 -9.62 15.56 13.64
CA PRO A 128 -9.77 14.59 12.56
C PRO A 128 -10.66 15.07 11.42
N GLU A 129 -11.55 16.03 11.67
CA GLU A 129 -12.42 16.66 10.67
C GLU A 129 -11.69 17.61 9.71
N LEU A 130 -10.49 18.08 10.07
CA LEU A 130 -9.71 19.04 9.29
C LEU A 130 -8.57 18.41 8.50
N THR A 131 -8.36 17.09 8.60
CA THR A 131 -7.27 16.41 7.93
C THR A 131 -7.62 14.98 7.52
N LEU A 132 -6.84 14.44 6.59
CA LEU A 132 -6.93 13.07 6.15
C LEU A 132 -5.61 12.37 6.47
N GLY A 133 -5.70 11.08 6.81
CA GLY A 133 -4.54 10.23 6.97
C GLY A 133 -3.79 10.08 5.65
N VAL A 134 -4.49 9.84 4.54
CA VAL A 134 -3.95 9.91 3.17
C VAL A 134 -4.95 10.61 2.25
N ALA A 135 -4.47 11.41 1.30
CA ALA A 135 -5.34 12.07 0.35
C ALA A 135 -6.09 11.03 -0.53
N PRO A 136 -7.26 11.39 -1.08
CA PRO A 136 -7.92 10.59 -2.11
C PRO A 136 -6.96 10.32 -3.28
N HIS A 137 -6.79 9.04 -3.63
CA HIS A 137 -5.90 8.61 -4.71
C HIS A 137 -6.30 7.23 -5.25
N THR A 138 -5.75 6.89 -6.41
CA THR A 138 -5.71 5.53 -6.96
C THR A 138 -4.30 4.96 -6.81
N ASP A 139 -4.18 3.63 -6.89
CA ASP A 139 -2.88 2.97 -6.80
C ASP A 139 -2.27 2.82 -8.19
N MET A 140 -1.11 3.44 -8.42
CA MET A 140 -0.32 3.27 -9.65
C MET A 140 0.28 1.85 -9.83
N SER A 141 0.03 0.95 -8.86
CA SER A 141 0.48 -0.44 -8.91
C SER A 141 -0.39 -1.27 -9.87
N THR A 142 -0.01 -2.53 -10.05
CA THR A 142 -0.88 -3.53 -10.69
C THR A 142 -1.93 -4.04 -9.70
N LEU A 143 -1.49 -4.38 -8.49
CA LEU A 143 -2.30 -4.97 -7.43
C LEU A 143 -1.76 -4.49 -6.08
N THR A 144 -2.65 -4.13 -5.17
CA THR A 144 -2.30 -3.84 -3.77
C THR A 144 -2.99 -4.85 -2.85
N VAL A 145 -2.20 -5.51 -2.00
CA VAL A 145 -2.71 -6.35 -0.91
C VAL A 145 -2.47 -5.62 0.40
N LEU A 146 -3.54 -5.19 1.05
CA LEU A 146 -3.54 -4.39 2.26
C LEU A 146 -3.94 -5.25 3.46
N VAL A 147 -3.10 -5.20 4.51
CA VAL A 147 -3.40 -5.72 5.84
C VAL A 147 -3.93 -4.55 6.69
N PRO A 148 -5.25 -4.48 6.96
CA PRO A 148 -5.79 -3.45 7.84
C PRO A 148 -5.52 -3.79 9.31
N ASN A 149 -5.53 -2.78 10.17
CA ASN A 149 -5.66 -2.98 11.61
C ASN A 149 -7.14 -2.88 12.02
N GLU A 150 -7.44 -3.03 13.31
CA GLU A 150 -8.80 -2.96 13.86
C GLU A 150 -9.39 -1.54 13.86
N VAL A 151 -8.58 -0.52 13.56
CA VAL A 151 -9.00 0.88 13.57
C VAL A 151 -9.60 1.24 12.22
N GLN A 152 -10.87 1.63 12.22
CA GLN A 152 -11.54 2.10 11.00
C GLN A 152 -10.88 3.37 10.47
N GLY A 153 -10.85 3.52 9.16
CA GLY A 153 -10.29 4.70 8.51
C GLY A 153 -10.32 4.62 6.99
N LEU A 154 -10.15 3.42 6.42
CA LEU A 154 -10.18 3.21 4.97
C LEU A 154 -11.59 3.48 4.42
N GLN A 155 -11.65 4.34 3.40
CA GLN A 155 -12.85 4.60 2.62
C GLN A 155 -12.57 4.42 1.14
N VAL A 156 -13.54 3.86 0.42
CA VAL A 156 -13.51 3.74 -1.05
C VAL A 156 -14.55 4.65 -1.67
N PHE A 157 -14.22 5.24 -2.81
CA PHE A 157 -15.13 6.09 -3.57
C PHE A 157 -15.80 5.28 -4.68
N ARG A 158 -17.13 5.32 -4.71
CA ARG A 158 -17.94 4.62 -5.71
C ARG A 158 -19.24 5.40 -5.94
N ASP A 159 -19.66 5.52 -7.20
CA ASP A 159 -20.96 6.10 -7.57
C ASP A 159 -21.22 7.48 -6.94
N GLY A 160 -20.19 8.33 -6.86
CA GLY A 160 -20.28 9.68 -6.28
C GLY A 160 -20.22 9.75 -4.75
N HIS A 161 -20.03 8.61 -4.06
CA HIS A 161 -20.11 8.52 -2.60
C HIS A 161 -18.89 7.81 -2.00
N TRP A 162 -18.55 8.21 -0.77
CA TRP A 162 -17.53 7.55 0.04
C TRP A 162 -18.16 6.46 0.92
N TYR A 163 -17.57 5.27 0.91
CA TYR A 163 -18.02 4.12 1.71
C TYR A 163 -16.91 3.68 2.66
N ASP A 164 -17.26 3.49 3.94
CA ASP A 164 -16.36 2.91 4.92
C ASP A 164 -16.13 1.42 4.61
N VAL A 165 -14.86 1.03 4.49
CA VAL A 165 -14.48 -0.37 4.35
C VAL A 165 -14.47 -0.98 5.75
N LYS A 166 -15.46 -1.83 6.04
CA LYS A 166 -15.56 -2.49 7.34
C LYS A 166 -14.36 -3.42 7.54
N HIS A 167 -13.65 -3.21 8.65
CA HIS A 167 -12.73 -4.22 9.18
C HIS A 167 -13.43 -5.60 9.31
N VAL A 168 -12.84 -6.61 8.68
CA VAL A 168 -13.19 -8.03 8.84
C VAL A 168 -11.97 -8.72 9.44
N PRO A 169 -12.09 -9.36 10.62
CA PRO A 169 -10.98 -10.06 11.25
C PRO A 169 -10.33 -11.07 10.30
N ASP A 170 -9.00 -11.13 10.31
CA ASP A 170 -8.16 -12.02 9.49
C ASP A 170 -8.31 -11.86 7.96
N ALA A 171 -9.03 -10.83 7.49
CA ALA A 171 -9.20 -10.56 6.08
C ALA A 171 -8.12 -9.62 5.53
N LEU A 172 -7.75 -9.89 4.28
CA LEU A 172 -6.95 -8.98 3.46
C LEU A 172 -7.85 -8.17 2.54
N ILE A 173 -7.47 -6.93 2.29
CA ILE A 173 -8.14 -6.07 1.32
C ILE A 173 -7.30 -6.08 0.05
N VAL A 174 -7.90 -6.38 -1.09
CA VAL A 174 -7.22 -6.41 -2.38
C VAL A 174 -7.76 -5.29 -3.26
N HIS A 175 -6.89 -4.40 -3.71
CA HIS A 175 -7.23 -3.35 -4.67
C HIS A 175 -6.61 -3.67 -6.03
N ILE A 176 -7.41 -3.46 -7.08
CA ILE A 176 -6.94 -3.43 -8.46
C ILE A 176 -6.34 -2.04 -8.70
N GLY A 177 -5.11 -2.00 -9.18
CA GLY A 177 -4.41 -0.75 -9.47
C GLY A 177 -4.54 -0.31 -10.92
N ASP A 178 -4.08 0.89 -11.19
CA ASP A 178 -4.25 1.62 -12.44
C ASP A 178 -3.65 0.89 -13.64
N GLN A 179 -2.60 0.09 -13.43
CA GLN A 179 -1.99 -0.68 -14.54
C GLN A 179 -2.94 -1.74 -15.08
N ILE A 180 -3.69 -2.42 -14.21
CA ILE A 180 -4.71 -3.38 -14.67
C ILE A 180 -5.86 -2.62 -15.32
N GLU A 181 -6.36 -1.54 -14.68
CA GLU A 181 -7.47 -0.76 -15.23
C GLU A 181 -7.16 -0.22 -16.64
N ALA A 182 -5.94 0.29 -16.85
CA ALA A 182 -5.48 0.75 -18.16
C ALA A 182 -5.46 -0.38 -19.20
N SER A 183 -4.88 -1.54 -18.87
CA SER A 183 -4.84 -2.69 -19.78
C SER A 183 -6.23 -3.21 -20.16
N MET A 184 -7.22 -3.13 -19.26
CA MET A 184 -8.59 -3.55 -19.56
C MET A 184 -9.31 -2.58 -20.49
N ASN A 185 -9.08 -1.27 -20.35
CA ASN A 185 -9.69 -0.25 -21.21
C ASN A 185 -9.13 -0.29 -22.64
N GLU A 186 -7.89 -0.76 -22.83
CA GLU A 186 -7.33 -1.01 -24.16
C GLU A 186 -7.95 -2.24 -24.86
N LEU A 187 -8.64 -3.10 -24.12
CA LEU A 187 -9.32 -4.28 -24.66
C LEU A 187 -10.77 -3.98 -25.13
N GLU A 188 -11.32 -2.81 -24.83
CA GLU A 188 -12.60 -2.38 -25.43
C GLU A 188 -12.34 -1.77 -26.83
N PRO A 189 -12.78 -2.42 -27.92
CA PRO A 189 -12.68 -1.83 -29.24
C PRO A 189 -13.70 -0.70 -29.37
N ASN A 190 -13.28 0.42 -29.97
CA ASN A 190 -14.19 1.41 -30.57
C ASN A 190 -15.18 0.77 -31.56
#